data_AF-A0A963AMJ0-F1
#
_entry.id   AF-A0A963AMJ0-F1
#
_cell.length_a   1.000
_cell.length_b   1.000
_cell.length_c   1.000
_cell.angle_alpha   90.00
_cell.angle_beta   90.00
_cell.angle_gamma   90.00
#
_symmetry.space_group_name_H-M   'P 1'
#
loop_
_entity.id
_entity.type
_entity.pdbx_description
1 polymer ?
#
loop_
_entity_poly.entity_id
_entity_poly.type
_entity_poly.pdbx_seq_one_letter_code
_entity_poly.pdbx_strand_id
1 'polypeptide(L)'
;MTDRLYNLLPAIHRIRDAEHGEPLRALLGIMEEQLQALEQDIGGLYDDWFIETCEEWLIPYIGDLLGVRLLNNVDSGGVYSQRALVANTISHRRRKGTL
;
A
#
# COMPACT_ATOMS: atom_id res chain seq x y z
N MET A 1 20.99 2.58 5.45
CA MET A 1 20.93 2.06 4.07
C MET A 1 20.93 0.55 4.15
N THR A 2 19.88 -0.09 3.66
CA THR A 2 19.91 -1.52 3.36
C THR A 2 20.69 -1.69 2.06
N ASP A 3 21.60 -2.67 2.03
CA ASP A 3 22.37 -3.03 0.83
C ASP A 3 21.72 -4.25 0.16
N ARG A 4 20.39 -4.34 0.13
CA ARG A 4 19.68 -5.54 -0.36
C ARG A 4 20.03 -5.80 -1.82
N LEU A 5 19.96 -4.78 -2.68
CA LEU A 5 20.27 -4.92 -4.09
C LEU A 5 21.74 -5.28 -4.34
N TYR A 6 22.66 -4.63 -3.61
CA TYR A 6 24.08 -4.94 -3.70
C TYR A 6 24.37 -6.39 -3.26
N ASN A 7 23.70 -6.87 -2.22
CA ASN A 7 23.88 -8.24 -1.71
C ASN A 7 23.30 -9.34 -2.61
N LEU A 8 22.40 -8.99 -3.54
CA LEU A 8 21.93 -9.91 -4.58
C LEU A 8 22.98 -10.13 -5.69
N LEU A 9 24.02 -9.29 -5.78
CA LEU A 9 25.06 -9.46 -6.76
C LEU A 9 25.97 -10.66 -6.43
N PRO A 10 26.40 -11.41 -7.46
CA PRO A 10 27.47 -12.40 -7.30
C PRO A 10 28.71 -11.80 -6.62
N ALA A 11 29.36 -12.58 -5.77
CA ALA A 11 30.48 -12.12 -4.96
C ALA A 11 31.62 -11.49 -5.78
N ILE A 12 31.87 -11.99 -7.00
CA ILE A 12 32.91 -11.45 -7.90
C ILE A 12 32.71 -9.96 -8.22
N HIS A 13 31.47 -9.50 -8.36
CA HIS A 13 31.19 -8.08 -8.63
C HIS A 13 31.41 -7.22 -7.39
N ARG A 14 31.04 -7.73 -6.21
CA ARG A 14 31.25 -7.04 -4.93
C ARG A 14 32.73 -6.91 -4.56
N ILE A 15 33.53 -7.94 -4.84
CA ILE A 15 34.98 -7.91 -4.62
C ILE A 15 35.62 -6.84 -5.52
N ARG A 16 35.29 -6.85 -6.83
CA ARG A 16 35.82 -5.86 -7.78
C ARG A 16 35.38 -4.45 -7.44
N ASP A 17 34.15 -4.27 -6.97
CA ASP A 17 33.64 -2.96 -6.57
C ASP A 17 34.42 -2.41 -5.36
N ALA A 18 34.67 -3.26 -4.35
CA ALA A 18 35.48 -2.89 -3.19
C ALA A 18 36.92 -2.48 -3.57
N GLU A 19 37.53 -3.13 -4.55
CA GLU A 19 38.86 -2.74 -5.08
C GLU A 19 38.86 -1.35 -5.74
N HIS A 20 37.71 -0.87 -6.21
CA HIS A 20 37.55 0.42 -6.90
C HIS A 20 36.88 1.50 -6.04
N GLY A 21 36.73 1.27 -4.72
CA GLY A 21 36.15 2.24 -3.80
C GLY A 21 34.62 2.24 -3.74
N GLU A 22 33.99 1.12 -4.08
CA GLU A 22 32.54 0.85 -3.96
C GLU A 22 31.57 1.74 -4.79
N PRO A 23 31.90 2.19 -6.02
CA PRO A 23 30.98 2.99 -6.83
C PRO A 23 29.67 2.28 -7.20
N LEU A 24 29.69 0.95 -7.41
CA LEU A 24 28.50 0.17 -7.73
C LEU A 24 27.58 0.06 -6.50
N ARG A 25 28.14 -0.15 -5.31
CA ARG A 25 27.37 -0.12 -4.06
C ARG A 25 26.67 1.23 -3.87
N ALA A 26 27.37 2.33 -4.11
CA ALA A 26 26.79 3.67 -4.01
C ALA A 26 25.62 3.88 -5.01
N LEU A 27 25.81 3.47 -6.27
CA LEU A 27 24.75 3.53 -7.28
C LEU A 27 23.53 2.70 -6.89
N LEU A 28 23.75 1.45 -6.46
CA LEU A 28 22.67 0.56 -6.05
C LEU A 28 21.96 1.02 -4.79
N GLY A 29 22.65 1.72 -3.89
CA GLY A 29 22.02 2.38 -2.74
C GLY A 29 20.96 3.40 -3.17
N ILE A 30 21.28 4.27 -4.14
CA ILE A 30 20.32 5.25 -4.68
C ILE A 30 19.14 4.54 -5.37
N MET A 31 19.41 3.49 -6.14
CA MET A 31 18.35 2.72 -6.80
C MET A 31 17.45 1.99 -5.80
N GLU A 32 18.02 1.52 -4.69
CA GLU A 32 17.28 0.81 -3.64
C GLU A 32 16.29 1.73 -2.91
N GLU A 33 16.62 3.01 -2.70
CA GLU A 33 15.66 3.98 -2.15
C GLU A 33 14.41 4.11 -3.03
N GLN A 34 14.59 4.15 -4.36
CA GLN A 34 13.47 4.21 -5.30
C GLN A 34 12.69 2.89 -5.35
N LEU A 35 13.38 1.76 -5.25
CA LEU A 35 12.73 0.45 -5.15
C LEU A 35 11.86 0.36 -3.90
N GLN A 36 12.34 0.84 -2.75
CA GLN A 36 11.57 0.82 -1.50
C GLN A 36 10.33 1.69 -1.57
N ALA A 37 10.45 2.89 -2.17
CA ALA A 37 9.30 3.76 -2.38
C ALA A 37 8.24 3.06 -3.26
N LEU A 38 8.68 2.37 -4.33
CA LEU A 38 7.79 1.62 -5.20
C LEU A 38 7.17 0.39 -4.49
N GLU A 39 7.95 -0.37 -3.71
CA GLU A 39 7.44 -1.51 -2.94
C GLU A 39 6.39 -1.07 -1.90
N GLN A 40 6.60 0.09 -1.26
CA GLN A 40 5.63 0.69 -0.33
C GLN A 40 4.36 1.14 -1.04
N ASP A 41 4.48 1.82 -2.18
CA ASP A 41 3.34 2.27 -2.99
C ASP A 41 2.50 1.09 -3.48
N ILE A 42 3.13 0.03 -3.98
CA ILE A 42 2.44 -1.22 -4.35
C ILE A 42 1.74 -1.84 -3.14
N GLY A 43 2.38 -1.85 -1.97
CA GLY A 43 1.77 -2.29 -0.72
C GLY A 43 0.49 -1.52 -0.40
N GLY A 44 0.56 -0.18 -0.47
CA GLY A 44 -0.60 0.70 -0.29
C GLY A 44 -1.72 0.41 -1.29
N LEU A 45 -1.40 0.21 -2.56
CA LEU A 45 -2.39 -0.16 -3.58
C LEU A 45 -3.10 -1.49 -3.28
N TYR A 46 -2.41 -2.47 -2.70
CA TYR A 46 -3.03 -3.72 -2.24
C TYR A 46 -3.92 -3.51 -1.02
N ASP A 47 -3.49 -2.70 -0.07
CA ASP A 47 -4.30 -2.33 1.11
C ASP A 47 -5.59 -1.60 0.67
N ASP A 48 -5.50 -0.78 -0.37
CA ASP A 48 -6.61 -0.02 -0.95
C ASP A 48 -7.70 -0.87 -1.60
N TRP A 49 -7.42 -2.15 -1.87
CA TRP A 49 -8.42 -3.08 -2.42
C TRP A 49 -9.45 -3.54 -1.38
N PHE A 50 -9.15 -3.41 -0.07
CA PHE A 50 -10.02 -3.90 1.00
C PHE A 50 -10.55 -2.76 1.86
N ILE A 51 -11.85 -2.81 2.19
CA ILE A 51 -12.49 -1.76 2.99
C ILE A 51 -11.89 -1.67 4.41
N GLU A 52 -11.30 -2.74 4.91
CA GLU A 52 -10.68 -2.79 6.23
C GLU A 52 -9.36 -2.03 6.30
N THR A 53 -8.60 -1.99 5.20
CA THR A 53 -7.21 -1.49 5.16
C THR A 53 -7.02 -0.27 4.27
N CYS A 54 -7.94 0.00 3.34
CA CYS A 54 -7.78 1.10 2.39
C CYS A 54 -7.64 2.47 3.05
N GLU A 55 -7.03 3.44 2.37
CA GLU A 55 -6.98 4.80 2.87
C GLU A 55 -8.39 5.43 3.02
N GLU A 56 -8.55 6.37 3.96
CA GLU A 56 -9.87 6.93 4.27
C GLU A 56 -10.53 7.63 3.08
N TRP A 57 -9.74 8.26 2.21
CA TRP A 57 -10.25 8.97 1.04
C TRP A 57 -10.80 8.03 -0.03
N LEU A 58 -10.45 6.73 -0.01
CA LEU A 58 -10.97 5.71 -0.93
C LEU A 58 -12.34 5.16 -0.53
N ILE A 59 -12.71 5.26 0.75
CA ILE A 59 -13.97 4.69 1.27
C ILE A 59 -15.20 5.16 0.47
N PRO A 60 -15.35 6.45 0.09
CA PRO A 60 -16.45 6.90 -0.76
C PRO A 60 -16.53 6.18 -2.10
N TYR A 61 -15.39 5.93 -2.74
CA TYR A 61 -15.36 5.25 -4.03
C TYR A 61 -15.78 3.78 -3.91
N ILE A 62 -15.33 3.08 -2.85
CA ILE A 62 -15.81 1.71 -2.56
C ILE A 62 -17.31 1.72 -2.25
N GLY A 63 -17.79 2.72 -1.50
CA GLY A 63 -19.21 2.91 -1.21
C GLY A 63 -20.05 3.07 -2.48
N ASP A 64 -19.58 3.89 -3.43
CA ASP A 64 -20.27 4.17 -4.69
C ASP A 64 -20.41 2.92 -5.56
N LEU A 65 -19.39 2.05 -5.62
CA LEU A 65 -19.46 0.75 -6.31
C LEU A 65 -20.56 -0.16 -5.75
N LEU A 66 -20.88 0.01 -4.48
CA LEU A 66 -21.93 -0.73 -3.80
C LEU A 66 -23.26 0.04 -3.78
N GLY A 67 -23.34 1.24 -4.34
CA GLY A 67 -24.52 2.10 -4.19
C GLY A 67 -24.84 2.41 -2.72
N VAL A 68 -23.82 2.51 -1.87
CA VAL A 68 -23.95 2.95 -0.48
C VAL A 68 -24.06 4.46 -0.49
N ARG A 69 -25.24 4.99 -0.14
CA ARG A 69 -25.41 6.42 0.03
C ARG A 69 -24.72 6.86 1.32
N LEU A 70 -23.51 7.38 1.20
CA LEU A 70 -22.83 7.98 2.33
C LEU A 70 -23.60 9.23 2.77
N LEU A 71 -23.86 9.33 4.07
CA LEU A 71 -24.27 10.59 4.66
C LEU A 71 -23.08 11.56 4.52
N ASN A 72 -23.36 12.82 4.19
CA ASN A 72 -22.32 13.86 4.15
C ASN A 72 -21.47 13.77 5.42
N ASN A 73 -20.18 14.11 5.32
CA ASN A 73 -19.27 14.26 6.47
C ASN A 73 -19.81 15.33 7.42
N VAL A 74 -20.86 15.00 8.17
CA VAL A 74 -21.23 15.67 9.39
C VAL A 74 -20.09 15.33 10.32
N ASP A 75 -19.36 16.36 10.75
CA ASP A 75 -18.27 16.25 11.70
C ASP A 75 -18.85 15.73 13.02
N SER A 76 -18.99 14.39 13.11
CA SER A 76 -19.85 13.72 14.07
C SER A 76 -19.10 13.45 15.39
N GLY A 77 -17.95 14.09 15.61
CA GLY A 77 -17.10 13.85 16.77
C GLY A 77 -16.72 12.37 16.95
N GLY A 78 -16.55 11.62 15.85
CA GLY A 78 -16.22 10.19 15.88
C GLY A 78 -17.39 9.23 16.09
N VAL A 79 -18.63 9.72 16.19
CA VAL A 79 -19.84 8.86 16.34
C VAL A 79 -20.17 8.10 15.04
N TYR A 80 -19.71 8.60 13.89
CA TYR A 80 -19.96 8.01 12.57
C TYR A 80 -18.64 7.70 11.86
N SER A 81 -18.49 6.45 11.37
CA SER A 81 -17.36 6.01 10.55
C SER A 81 -17.88 5.52 9.20
N GLN A 82 -17.42 6.17 8.12
CA GLN A 82 -17.74 5.74 6.75
C GLN A 82 -17.24 4.31 6.50
N ARG A 83 -16.04 3.97 7.01
CA ARG A 83 -15.46 2.63 6.90
C ARG A 83 -16.39 1.59 7.48
N ALA A 84 -16.87 1.81 8.70
CA ALA A 84 -17.77 0.88 9.39
C ALA A 84 -19.09 0.74 8.63
N LEU A 85 -19.66 1.82 8.09
CA LEU A 85 -20.88 1.77 7.30
C LEU A 85 -20.72 0.90 6.04
N VAL A 86 -19.66 1.15 5.26
CA VAL A 86 -19.41 0.42 4.00
C VAL A 86 -19.08 -1.04 4.30
N ALA A 87 -18.22 -1.32 5.27
CA ALA A 87 -17.87 -2.68 5.69
C ALA A 87 -19.10 -3.47 6.17
N ASN A 88 -19.96 -2.87 6.99
CA ASN A 88 -21.21 -3.50 7.42
C ASN A 88 -22.15 -3.79 6.25
N THR A 89 -22.20 -2.90 5.25
CA THR A 89 -23.01 -3.11 4.05
C THR A 89 -22.51 -4.30 3.23
N ILE A 90 -21.18 -4.41 3.04
CA ILE A 90 -20.56 -5.56 2.37
C ILE A 90 -20.90 -6.86 3.11
N SER A 91 -20.68 -6.90 4.42
CA SER A 91 -20.95 -8.06 5.27
C SER A 91 -22.42 -8.51 5.19
N HIS A 92 -23.35 -7.55 5.31
CA HIS A 92 -24.78 -7.81 5.23
C HIS A 92 -25.21 -8.36 3.86
N ARG A 93 -24.65 -7.83 2.75
CA ARG A 93 -24.97 -8.31 1.40
C ARG A 93 -24.38 -9.68 1.11
N ARG A 94 -23.13 -9.94 1.52
CA ARG A 94 -22.51 -11.28 1.40
C ARG A 94 -23.34 -12.36 2.11
N ARG A 95 -23.88 -12.06 3.30
CA ARG A 95 -24.73 -13.01 4.06
C ARG A 95 -26.09 -13.29 3.41
N LYS A 96 -26.62 -12.35 2.60
CA LYS A 96 -27.88 -12.56 1.87
C LYS A 96 -27.73 -13.42 0.62
N GLY A 97 -26.49 -13.67 0.17
CA GLY A 97 -26.19 -14.28 -1.13
C GLY A 97 -26.25 -13.26 -2.26
N THR A 98 -25.39 -13.43 -3.27
CA THR A 98 -25.56 -12.78 -4.58
C THR A 98 -26.72 -13.46 -5.30
N LEU A 99 -27.68 -12.67 -5.81
CA LEU A 99 -28.64 -13.15 -6.82
C LEU A 99 -27.90 -13.53 -8.10
#